data_AF-A0A2X1NAE5-F1
#
_entry.id   AF-A0A2X1NAE5-F1
#
_cell.length_a   1.000
_cell.length_b   1.000
_cell.length_c   1.000
_cell.angle_alpha   90.00
_cell.angle_beta   90.00
_cell.angle_gamma   90.00
#
_symmetry.space_group_name_H-M   'P 1'
#
loop_
_entity.id
_entity.type
_entity.pdbx_description
1 polymer ?
#
loop_
_entity_poly.entity_id
_entity_poly.type
_entity_poly.pdbx_seq_one_letter_code
_entity_poly.pdbx_strand_id
1 'polypeptide(L)'
;MYVLEKEGITTAFGVPGAAINPFYSAMRKHGGIRHILARHVEGASHMAEGYTRATAGNIGVCLGTSGPAGTDMITALYSASADSIPILCITGQARAPVCIKKIFRP
;
A
#
# COMPACT_ATOMS: atom_id res chain seq x y z
N MET A 1 -10.22 6.70 4.66
CA MET A 1 -11.08 5.59 4.22
C MET A 1 -12.20 6.11 3.34
N TYR A 2 -13.05 7.02 3.80
CA TYR A 2 -14.10 7.66 2.99
C TYR A 2 -13.66 8.16 1.60
N VAL A 3 -12.49 8.82 1.50
CA VAL A 3 -11.96 9.25 0.19
C VAL A 3 -11.67 8.05 -0.71
N LEU A 4 -10.99 7.02 -0.21
CA LEU A 4 -10.67 5.82 -1.01
C LEU A 4 -11.95 5.12 -1.49
N GLU A 5 -12.94 4.98 -0.62
CA GLU A 5 -14.24 4.39 -0.97
C GLU A 5 -14.98 5.23 -2.02
N LYS A 6 -14.98 6.56 -1.89
CA LYS A 6 -15.59 7.47 -2.87
C LYS A 6 -14.94 7.36 -4.25
N GLU A 7 -13.63 7.12 -4.30
CA GLU A 7 -12.88 6.84 -5.53
C GLU A 7 -13.06 5.39 -6.04
N GLY A 8 -13.95 4.60 -5.41
CA GLY A 8 -14.27 3.24 -5.85
C GLY A 8 -13.27 2.16 -5.42
N ILE A 9 -12.35 2.49 -4.50
CA ILE A 9 -11.37 1.51 -4.00
C ILE A 9 -12.02 0.57 -3.00
N THR A 10 -12.07 -0.72 -3.35
CA THR A 10 -12.64 -1.78 -2.50
C THR A 10 -11.61 -2.79 -2.01
N THR A 11 -10.42 -2.86 -2.63
CA THR A 11 -9.42 -3.89 -2.37
C THR A 11 -8.03 -3.30 -2.19
N ALA A 12 -7.33 -3.74 -1.15
CA ALA A 12 -5.94 -3.40 -0.88
C ALA A 12 -5.09 -4.67 -0.67
N PHE A 13 -3.84 -4.63 -1.11
CA PHE A 13 -2.87 -5.71 -1.03
C PHE A 13 -1.69 -5.26 -0.20
N GLY A 14 -1.16 -6.09 0.69
CA GLY A 14 0.00 -5.64 1.45
C GLY A 14 0.51 -6.58 2.53
N VAL A 15 1.53 -6.08 3.21
CA VAL A 15 2.15 -6.73 4.37
C VAL A 15 1.97 -5.81 5.59
N PRO A 16 1.30 -6.26 6.66
CA PRO A 16 1.15 -5.49 7.89
C PRO A 16 2.50 -5.15 8.54
N GLY A 17 2.57 -4.00 9.20
CA GLY A 17 3.75 -3.59 9.95
C GLY A 17 3.48 -2.43 10.90
N ALA A 18 4.43 -2.14 11.79
CA ALA A 18 4.21 -1.21 12.90
C ALA A 18 3.87 0.21 12.45
N ALA A 19 4.52 0.74 11.41
CA ALA A 19 4.32 2.13 10.98
C ALA A 19 3.01 2.35 10.22
N ILE A 20 2.53 1.33 9.49
CA ILE A 20 1.27 1.38 8.73
C ILE A 20 0.05 1.00 9.58
N ASN A 21 0.26 0.49 10.80
CA ASN A 21 -0.82 0.01 11.67
C ASN A 21 -1.99 1.01 11.88
N PRO A 22 -1.77 2.33 12.02
CA PRO A 22 -2.87 3.28 12.11
C PRO A 22 -3.81 3.26 10.89
N PHE A 23 -3.26 3.03 9.69
CA PHE A 23 -4.03 2.90 8.45
C PHE A 23 -4.87 1.61 8.46
N TYR A 24 -4.28 0.48 8.85
CA TYR A 24 -5.01 -0.79 9.02
C TYR A 24 -6.12 -0.69 10.08
N SER A 25 -5.86 0.01 11.20
CA SER A 25 -6.87 0.25 12.23
C SER A 25 -8.04 1.07 11.69
N ALA A 26 -7.77 2.13 10.93
CA ALA A 26 -8.81 2.93 10.28
C ALA A 26 -9.61 2.12 9.24
N MET A 27 -8.93 1.28 8.46
CA MET A 27 -9.56 0.40 7.48
C MET A 27 -10.49 -0.61 8.17
N ARG A 28 -10.03 -1.24 9.25
CA ARG A 28 -10.82 -2.19 10.05
C ARG A 28 -12.04 -1.52 10.69
N LYS A 29 -11.89 -0.30 11.22
CA LYS A 29 -13.02 0.47 11.80
C LYS A 29 -14.05 0.85 10.74
N HIS A 30 -13.61 1.11 9.52
CA HIS A 30 -14.48 1.48 8.41
C HIS A 30 -15.24 0.28 7.82
N GLY A 31 -14.60 -0.88 7.71
CA GLY A 31 -15.21 -2.12 7.21
C GLY A 31 -15.33 -2.24 5.69
N GLY A 32 -15.22 -1.14 4.94
CA GLY A 32 -15.46 -1.11 3.48
C GLY A 32 -14.32 -1.55 2.54
N ILE A 33 -13.08 -1.67 3.00
CA ILE A 33 -11.94 -2.06 2.13
C ILE A 33 -11.41 -3.43 2.55
N ARG A 34 -11.45 -4.38 1.62
CA ARG A 34 -10.94 -5.74 1.81
C ARG A 34 -9.41 -5.74 1.69
N HIS A 35 -8.74 -6.28 2.71
CA HIS A 35 -7.31 -6.50 2.67
C HIS A 35 -6.95 -7.93 2.22
N ILE A 36 -6.04 -8.04 1.27
CA ILE A 36 -5.43 -9.28 0.82
C ILE A 36 -3.98 -9.31 1.32
N LEU A 37 -3.68 -10.25 2.20
CA LEU A 37 -2.35 -10.43 2.76
C LEU A 37 -1.40 -11.01 1.71
N ALA A 38 -0.31 -10.28 1.44
CA ALA A 38 0.81 -10.77 0.67
C ALA A 38 1.94 -11.26 1.60
N ARG A 39 2.90 -12.00 1.04
CA ARG A 39 4.13 -12.38 1.76
C ARG A 39 5.25 -11.34 1.61
N HIS A 40 5.29 -10.66 0.47
CA HIS A 40 6.28 -9.64 0.14
C HIS A 40 5.57 -8.40 -0.40
N VAL A 41 6.11 -7.22 -0.11
CA VAL A 41 5.56 -5.94 -0.58
C VAL A 41 5.71 -5.79 -2.09
N GLU A 42 6.82 -6.26 -2.65
CA GLU A 42 7.04 -6.36 -4.11
C GLU A 42 5.95 -7.18 -4.81
N GLY A 43 5.58 -8.33 -4.22
CA GLY A 43 4.45 -9.12 -4.73
C GLY A 43 3.13 -8.37 -4.59
N ALA A 44 2.90 -7.68 -3.47
CA ALA A 44 1.68 -6.92 -3.24
C ALA A 44 1.47 -5.78 -4.24
N SER A 45 2.55 -5.10 -4.65
CA SER A 45 2.45 -4.02 -5.65
C SER A 45 2.14 -4.55 -7.04
N HIS A 46 2.69 -5.70 -7.46
CA HIS A 46 2.26 -6.36 -8.69
C HIS A 46 0.84 -6.94 -8.62
N MET A 47 0.39 -7.40 -7.44
CA MET A 47 -1.01 -7.78 -7.25
C MET A 47 -1.96 -6.59 -7.44
N ALA A 48 -1.59 -5.41 -6.92
CA ALA A 48 -2.37 -4.19 -7.11
C ALA A 48 -2.44 -3.79 -8.60
N GLU A 49 -1.32 -3.85 -9.30
CA GLU A 49 -1.24 -3.63 -10.75
C GLU A 49 -2.13 -4.60 -11.53
N GLY A 50 -2.00 -5.91 -11.26
CA GLY A 50 -2.82 -6.93 -11.90
C GLY A 50 -4.32 -6.75 -11.61
N TYR A 51 -4.68 -6.34 -10.39
CA TYR A 51 -6.06 -6.09 -10.00
C TYR A 51 -6.69 -4.89 -10.74
N THR A 52 -5.95 -3.78 -10.88
CA THR A 52 -6.35 -2.64 -11.72
C THR A 52 -6.57 -3.10 -13.16
N ARG A 53 -5.64 -3.90 -13.70
CA ARG A 53 -5.67 -4.37 -15.09
C ARG A 53 -6.82 -5.34 -15.38
N ALA A 54 -7.20 -6.15 -14.40
CA ALA A 54 -8.19 -7.21 -14.59
C ALA A 54 -9.61 -6.69 -14.85
N THR A 55 -9.96 -5.49 -14.43
CA THR A 55 -11.31 -4.92 -14.64
C THR A 55 -11.25 -3.41 -14.70
N ALA A 56 -11.80 -2.84 -15.77
CA ALA A 56 -11.89 -1.39 -15.94
C ALA A 56 -12.62 -0.73 -14.76
N GLY A 57 -12.04 0.36 -14.23
CA GLY A 57 -12.57 1.07 -13.08
C GLY A 57 -12.02 0.60 -11.73
N ASN A 58 -11.32 -0.54 -11.66
CA ASN A 58 -10.62 -0.92 -10.44
C ASN A 58 -9.36 -0.06 -10.25
N ILE A 59 -9.10 0.34 -9.00
CA ILE A 59 -7.81 0.91 -8.60
C ILE A 59 -7.24 0.03 -7.48
N GLY A 60 -6.19 -0.71 -7.81
CA GLY A 60 -5.43 -1.51 -6.86
C GLY A 60 -4.62 -0.65 -5.92
N VAL A 61 -4.71 -0.95 -4.62
CA VAL A 61 -3.92 -0.28 -3.58
C VAL A 61 -2.88 -1.24 -3.01
N CYS A 62 -1.62 -0.84 -3.02
CA CYS A 62 -0.55 -1.54 -2.32
C CYS A 62 -0.22 -0.85 -0.98
N LEU A 63 -0.16 -1.64 0.09
CA LEU A 63 0.13 -1.20 1.45
C LEU A 63 1.45 -1.77 1.94
N GLY A 64 2.34 -0.89 2.38
CA GLY A 64 3.62 -1.22 2.98
C GLY A 64 3.83 -0.46 4.29
N THR A 65 4.71 -0.98 5.14
CA THR A 65 5.18 -0.26 6.34
C THR A 65 6.27 0.76 5.97
N SER A 66 7.03 1.22 6.95
CA SER A 66 8.22 2.06 6.75
C SER A 66 9.44 1.27 6.30
N GLY A 67 10.45 1.98 5.79
CA GLY A 67 11.74 1.38 5.41
C GLY A 67 11.71 0.80 4.01
N PRO A 68 12.23 -0.43 3.78
CA PRO A 68 12.42 -0.99 2.44
C PRO A 68 11.10 -1.22 1.68
N ALA A 69 9.96 -1.26 2.38
CA ALA A 69 8.66 -1.43 1.74
C ALA A 69 8.40 -0.40 0.62
N GLY A 70 8.89 0.84 0.75
CA GLY A 70 8.76 1.83 -0.33
C GLY A 70 9.61 1.49 -1.55
N THR A 71 10.83 0.98 -1.36
CA THR A 71 11.71 0.55 -2.46
C THR A 71 11.23 -0.74 -3.10
N ASP A 72 10.66 -1.67 -2.32
CA ASP A 72 10.12 -2.94 -2.82
C ASP A 72 8.95 -2.71 -3.79
N MET A 73 8.23 -1.58 -3.67
CA MET A 73 7.14 -1.23 -4.59
C MET A 73 7.63 -0.66 -5.93
N ILE A 74 8.89 -0.20 -6.04
CA ILE A 74 9.38 0.58 -7.18
C ILE A 74 9.25 -0.20 -8.49
N THR A 75 9.59 -1.49 -8.50
CA THR A 75 9.53 -2.31 -9.71
C THR A 75 8.14 -2.35 -10.33
N ALA A 76 7.11 -2.59 -9.49
CA ALA A 76 5.72 -2.60 -9.93
C ALA A 76 5.19 -1.20 -10.26
N LEU A 77 5.61 -0.15 -9.52
CA LEU A 77 5.27 1.24 -9.86
C LEU A 77 5.82 1.64 -11.23
N TYR A 78 7.04 1.21 -11.55
CA TYR A 78 7.64 1.42 -12.85
C TYR A 78 6.86 0.67 -13.96
N SER A 79 6.55 -0.62 -13.75
CA SER A 79 5.73 -1.42 -14.66
C SER A 79 4.37 -0.76 -14.93
N ALA A 80 3.66 -0.40 -13.85
CA ALA A 80 2.36 0.25 -13.93
C ALA A 80 2.45 1.62 -14.64
N SER A 81 3.51 2.40 -14.38
CA SER A 81 3.74 3.67 -15.07
C SER A 81 4.01 3.48 -16.57
N ALA A 82 4.80 2.47 -16.94
CA ALA A 82 5.11 2.17 -18.33
C ALA A 82 3.84 1.75 -19.11
N ASP A 83 2.96 1.01 -18.44
CA ASP A 83 1.72 0.48 -19.02
C ASP A 83 0.51 1.42 -18.85
N SER A 84 0.70 2.60 -18.26
CA SER A 84 -0.39 3.55 -17.95
C SER A 84 -1.51 2.94 -17.08
N ILE A 85 -1.14 2.09 -16.13
CA ILE A 85 -2.04 1.42 -15.20
C ILE A 85 -2.08 2.20 -13.88
N PRO A 86 -3.23 2.76 -13.45
CA PRO A 86 -3.31 3.50 -12.21
C PRO A 86 -3.29 2.57 -10.99
N ILE A 87 -2.24 2.66 -10.18
CA ILE A 87 -2.15 2.02 -8.85
C ILE A 87 -1.84 3.05 -7.78
N LEU A 88 -2.25 2.76 -6.54
CA LEU A 88 -1.95 3.60 -5.38
C LEU A 88 -1.06 2.85 -4.39
N CYS A 89 0.15 3.36 -4.16
CA CYS A 89 1.08 2.82 -3.17
C CYS A 89 1.08 3.68 -1.90
N ILE A 90 0.79 3.07 -0.75
CA ILE A 90 0.77 3.74 0.55
C ILE A 90 1.80 3.09 1.46
N THR A 91 2.74 3.88 1.96
CA THR A 91 3.72 3.44 2.95
C THR A 91 3.44 4.07 4.31
N GLY A 92 3.60 3.28 5.36
CA GLY A 92 3.66 3.80 6.72
C GLY A 92 4.97 4.54 6.94
N GLN A 93 4.98 5.62 7.70
CA GLN A 93 6.20 6.35 8.03
C GLN A 93 6.23 6.69 9.53
N ALA A 94 7.44 6.75 10.10
CA ALA A 94 7.64 7.23 11.45
C ALA A 94 7.37 8.75 11.53
N ARG A 95 7.02 9.25 12.71
CA ARG A 95 6.90 10.69 12.93
C ARG A 95 8.26 11.36 12.72
N ALA A 96 8.29 12.54 12.10
CA ALA A 96 9.51 13.26 11.72
C ALA A 96 10.59 13.38 12.83
N PRO A 97 10.26 13.64 14.12
CA PRO A 97 11.28 13.70 15.18
C PRO A 97 11.99 12.36 15.45
N VAL A 98 11.41 11.26 14.96
CA VAL A 98 11.82 9.88 15.24
C VAL A 98 12.45 9.21 14.01
N CYS A 99 12.28 9.79 12.81
CA CYS A 99 12.82 9.24 11.55
C CYS A 99 14.34 9.05 11.61
N ILE A 100 15.09 9.98 12.20
CA ILE A 100 16.55 9.87 12.33
C ILE A 100 16.92 9.04 13.57
N LYS A 101 16.12 9.11 14.63
CA LYS A 101 16.47 8.58 15.95
C LYS A 101 16.32 7.06 16.08
N LYS A 102 15.47 6.43 15.26
CA LYS A 102 15.26 4.97 15.26
C LYS A 102 16.26 4.17 14.41
N ILE A 103 17.00 4.82 13.51
CA ILE A 103 17.99 4.14 12.65
C ILE A 103 19.30 3.85 13.42
N PHE A 104 19.63 4.64 14.45
CA PHE A 104 20.93 4.60 15.14
C PHE A 104 20.83 4.41 16.66
N ARG A 105 19.84 3.66 17.16
CA ARG A 105 19.88 3.20 18.56
C ARG A 105 20.24 1.71 18.59
N PRO A 106 21.37 1.32 19.20
CA PRO A 106 21.72 -0.08 19.40
C PRO A 106 20.72 -0.78 20.33
#